data_AF-A0A938CPG3-F1
#
_entry.id   AF-A0A938CPG3-F1
#
_cell.length_a   1.000
_cell.length_b   1.000
_cell.length_c   1.000
_cell.angle_alpha   90.00
_cell.angle_beta   90.00
_cell.angle_gamma   90.00
#
_symmetry.space_group_name_H-M   'P 1'
#
loop_
_entity.id
_entity.type
_entity.pdbx_description
1 polymer ?
#
loop_
_entity_poly.entity_id
_entity_poly.type
_entity_poly.pdbx_seq_one_letter_code
_entity_poly.pdbx_strand_id
1 'polypeptide(L)'
;MRDEGLNEAIRAAGGVSELARQIGISQPSVSNWTRIPAERVLTIEAATGVDRKVLRPDLYSNTDNMPTPDDIAEARAQEYALLATLLARAPDARLLANVGRLRGDSTPLGVAHAALGQAASEAAVESVEREYFDLFIGLGRGELLPYGSYYLTGMLHERPLARLRADLAELGIERVEGNAEPEDHAATMCEVMSGLVSGRLPAPDGSDQRIFEKHLAPWIGRFFADLERAETARLYRHVGTFGRVFVDIESEAFALPS
;
A
#
# COMPACT_ATOMS: atom_id res chain seq x y z
N MET A 1 1.30 19.96 -41.24
CA MET A 1 0.80 18.60 -41.54
C MET A 1 0.07 18.12 -40.29
N ARG A 2 -1.09 17.48 -40.42
CA ARG A 2 -1.82 16.93 -39.26
C ARG A 2 -1.12 15.68 -38.76
N ASP A 3 -1.09 15.48 -37.45
CA ASP A 3 -0.58 14.26 -36.84
C ASP A 3 -1.51 13.05 -37.11
N GLU A 4 -0.97 11.86 -36.90
CA GLU A 4 -1.66 10.60 -37.18
C GLU A 4 -2.95 10.45 -36.36
N GLY A 5 -2.92 10.84 -35.08
CA GLY A 5 -4.08 10.82 -34.19
C GLY A 5 -5.22 11.72 -34.67
N LEU A 6 -4.93 12.93 -35.15
CA LEU A 6 -5.95 13.81 -35.72
C LEU A 6 -6.52 13.27 -37.04
N ASN A 7 -5.68 12.69 -37.90
CA ASN A 7 -6.15 12.08 -39.15
C ASN A 7 -7.08 10.90 -38.88
N GLU A 8 -6.74 10.08 -37.88
CA GLU A 8 -7.54 8.93 -37.48
C GLU A 8 -8.90 9.35 -36.90
N ALA A 9 -8.94 10.35 -36.03
CA ALA A 9 -10.19 10.91 -35.52
C ALA A 9 -11.10 11.44 -36.65
N ILE A 10 -10.52 12.16 -37.61
CA ILE A 10 -11.26 12.70 -38.77
C ILE A 10 -11.81 11.56 -39.63
N ARG A 11 -11.02 10.51 -39.85
CA ARG A 11 -11.42 9.32 -40.62
C ARG A 11 -12.56 8.58 -39.94
N ALA A 12 -12.43 8.30 -38.65
CA ALA A 12 -13.44 7.60 -37.85
C ALA A 12 -14.76 8.39 -37.75
N ALA A 13 -14.68 9.71 -37.64
CA ALA A 13 -15.85 10.57 -37.63
C ALA A 13 -16.53 10.72 -39.01
N GLY A 14 -15.91 10.30 -40.11
CA GLY A 14 -16.46 10.49 -41.46
C GLY A 14 -16.17 11.88 -42.08
N GLY A 15 -15.20 12.62 -41.54
CA GLY A 15 -14.70 13.87 -42.11
C GLY A 15 -14.64 15.03 -41.11
N VAL A 16 -13.99 16.12 -41.51
CA VAL A 16 -13.72 17.28 -40.63
C VAL A 16 -15.01 17.96 -40.15
N SER A 17 -15.99 18.12 -41.05
CA SER A 17 -17.29 18.74 -40.72
C SER A 17 -18.10 17.89 -39.75
N GLU A 18 -18.03 16.58 -39.91
CA GLU A 18 -18.78 15.63 -39.08
C GLU A 18 -18.14 15.52 -37.69
N LEU A 19 -16.80 15.45 -37.61
CA LEU A 19 -16.09 15.55 -36.34
C LEU A 19 -16.42 16.84 -35.59
N ALA A 20 -16.40 17.98 -36.27
CA ALA A 20 -16.75 19.28 -35.67
C ALA A 20 -18.19 19.31 -35.13
N ARG A 21 -19.14 18.74 -35.90
CA ARG A 21 -20.55 18.61 -35.50
C ARG A 21 -20.70 17.72 -34.26
N GLN A 22 -20.01 16.57 -34.23
CA GLN A 22 -20.10 15.61 -33.13
C GLN A 22 -19.52 16.16 -31.81
N ILE A 23 -18.45 16.95 -31.87
CA ILE A 23 -17.81 17.53 -30.66
C ILE A 23 -18.27 18.96 -30.35
N GLY A 24 -19.28 19.47 -31.05
CA GLY A 24 -19.94 20.74 -30.75
C GLY A 24 -19.10 21.99 -31.00
N ILE A 25 -18.23 21.99 -32.01
CA ILE A 25 -17.42 23.17 -32.39
C ILE A 25 -17.56 23.51 -33.87
N SER A 26 -17.06 24.68 -34.26
CA SER A 26 -17.07 25.10 -35.66
C SER A 26 -16.06 24.30 -36.49
N GLN A 27 -16.44 23.97 -37.73
CA GLN A 27 -15.59 23.25 -38.69
C GLN A 27 -14.23 23.94 -38.95
N PRO A 28 -14.13 25.29 -39.01
CA PRO A 28 -12.83 25.96 -39.11
C PRO A 28 -11.90 25.68 -37.92
N SER A 29 -12.43 25.48 -36.71
CA SER A 29 -11.62 25.16 -35.53
C SER A 29 -10.90 23.82 -35.67
N VAL A 30 -11.61 22.76 -36.10
CA VAL A 30 -10.99 21.45 -36.37
C VAL A 30 -10.03 21.54 -37.54
N SER A 31 -10.37 22.33 -38.57
CA SER A 31 -9.52 22.47 -39.77
C SER A 31 -8.14 23.03 -39.45
N ASN A 32 -8.08 23.96 -38.49
CA ASN A 32 -6.88 24.63 -38.03
C ASN A 32 -6.02 23.80 -37.08
N TRP A 33 -6.50 22.64 -36.64
CA TRP A 33 -5.70 21.76 -35.79
C TRP A 33 -4.59 21.08 -36.59
N THR A 34 -3.38 21.14 -36.04
CA THR A 34 -2.26 20.28 -36.42
C THR A 34 -2.24 19.00 -35.60
N ARG A 35 -2.81 19.04 -34.39
CA ARG A 35 -2.97 17.95 -33.43
C ARG A 35 -4.21 18.17 -32.58
N ILE A 36 -4.75 17.13 -31.98
CA ILE A 36 -5.91 17.23 -31.08
C ILE A 36 -5.53 17.96 -29.78
N PRO A 37 -6.22 19.06 -29.38
CA PRO A 37 -6.00 19.70 -28.09
C PRO A 37 -6.25 18.75 -26.91
N ALA A 38 -5.45 18.84 -25.84
CA ALA A 38 -5.47 17.87 -24.75
C ALA A 38 -6.85 17.78 -24.07
N GLU A 39 -7.48 18.93 -23.86
CA GLU A 39 -8.79 19.09 -23.25
C GLU A 39 -9.95 18.54 -24.11
N ARG A 40 -9.70 18.22 -25.39
CA ARG A 40 -10.70 17.68 -26.33
C ARG A 40 -10.61 16.17 -26.50
N VAL A 41 -9.55 15.52 -26.01
CA VAL A 41 -9.27 14.11 -26.31
C VAL A 41 -10.39 13.19 -25.85
N LEU A 42 -10.86 13.35 -24.61
CA LEU A 42 -11.93 12.52 -24.06
C LEU A 42 -13.25 12.69 -24.81
N THR A 43 -13.57 13.92 -25.24
CA THR A 43 -14.77 14.20 -26.04
C THR A 43 -14.68 13.57 -27.43
N ILE A 44 -13.50 13.58 -28.05
CA ILE A 44 -13.27 12.98 -29.38
C ILE A 44 -13.27 11.46 -29.29
N GLU A 45 -12.67 10.86 -28.26
CA GLU A 45 -12.73 9.42 -28.01
C GLU A 45 -14.18 8.95 -27.86
N ALA A 46 -14.98 9.65 -27.05
CA ALA A 46 -16.41 9.34 -26.88
C ALA A 46 -17.22 9.49 -28.18
N ALA A 47 -16.89 10.46 -29.03
CA ALA A 47 -17.60 10.70 -30.29
C ALA A 47 -17.21 9.73 -31.41
N THR A 48 -15.93 9.37 -31.49
CA THR A 48 -15.36 8.63 -32.64
C THR A 48 -15.10 7.15 -32.33
N GLY A 49 -15.05 6.77 -31.05
CA GLY A 49 -14.64 5.44 -30.61
C GLY A 49 -13.15 5.13 -30.78
N VAL A 50 -12.34 6.11 -31.23
CA VAL A 50 -10.88 5.96 -31.36
C VAL A 50 -10.25 6.18 -30.00
N ASP A 51 -9.47 5.18 -29.54
CA ASP A 51 -8.80 5.19 -28.25
C ASP A 51 -7.88 6.41 -28.09
N ARG A 52 -7.92 7.06 -26.92
CA ARG A 52 -7.10 8.23 -26.57
C ARG A 52 -5.59 8.01 -26.76
N LYS A 53 -5.10 6.77 -26.66
CA LYS A 53 -3.70 6.39 -26.93
C LYS A 53 -3.33 6.55 -28.40
N VAL A 54 -4.30 6.37 -29.30
CA VAL A 54 -4.12 6.63 -30.74
C VAL A 54 -4.28 8.13 -31.03
N LEU A 55 -5.24 8.79 -30.37
CA LEU A 55 -5.50 10.22 -30.56
C LEU A 55 -4.35 11.12 -30.08
N ARG A 56 -3.77 10.81 -28.93
CA ARG A 56 -2.69 11.56 -28.26
C ARG A 56 -1.73 10.61 -27.53
N PRO A 57 -0.92 9.82 -28.26
CA PRO A 57 0.05 8.89 -27.66
C PRO A 57 1.04 9.61 -26.73
N ASP A 58 1.42 10.84 -27.04
CA ASP A 58 2.32 11.63 -26.21
C ASP A 58 1.75 11.98 -24.81
N LEU A 59 0.43 11.91 -24.62
CA LEU A 59 -0.22 12.11 -23.32
C LEU A 59 -0.62 10.80 -22.64
N TYR A 60 -1.04 9.79 -23.41
CA TYR A 60 -1.70 8.60 -22.88
C TYR A 60 -0.94 7.28 -23.11
N SER A 61 0.19 7.28 -23.82
CA SER A 61 1.02 6.06 -23.91
C SER A 61 1.75 5.73 -22.61
N ASN A 62 1.98 6.72 -21.74
CA ASN A 62 2.64 6.50 -20.45
C ASN A 62 1.68 6.04 -19.33
N THR A 63 0.36 6.05 -19.55
CA THR A 63 -0.60 5.53 -18.56
C THR A 63 -0.63 4.00 -18.49
N ASP A 64 -0.07 3.28 -19.47
CA ASP A 64 0.10 1.81 -19.38
C ASP A 64 1.14 1.37 -18.33
N ASN A 65 1.92 2.31 -17.80
CA ASN A 65 2.91 2.05 -16.75
C ASN A 65 2.48 2.63 -15.39
N MET A 66 1.27 3.19 -15.30
CA MET A 66 0.69 3.57 -14.01
C MET A 66 0.04 2.33 -13.39
N PRO A 67 0.34 2.03 -12.12
CA PRO A 67 -0.31 0.93 -11.42
C PRO A 67 -1.83 1.10 -11.47
N THR A 68 -2.55 0.02 -11.77
CA THR A 68 -4.00 -0.03 -11.60
C THR A 68 -4.35 -0.01 -10.10
N PRO A 69 -5.60 0.31 -9.71
CA PRO A 69 -6.02 0.19 -8.32
C PRO A 69 -5.76 -1.20 -7.72
N ASP A 70 -5.94 -2.25 -8.52
CA ASP A 70 -5.68 -3.63 -8.10
C ASP A 70 -4.17 -3.89 -7.89
N ASP A 71 -3.31 -3.34 -8.76
CA ASP A 71 -1.86 -3.43 -8.57
C ASP A 71 -1.40 -2.72 -7.29
N ILE A 72 -2.02 -1.57 -6.98
CA ILE A 72 -1.74 -0.82 -5.75
C ILE A 72 -2.23 -1.61 -4.54
N ALA A 73 -3.44 -2.18 -4.59
CA ALA A 73 -3.98 -3.00 -3.51
C ALA A 73 -3.09 -4.23 -3.25
N GLU A 74 -2.65 -4.93 -4.29
CA GLU A 74 -1.74 -6.07 -4.16
C GLU A 74 -0.40 -5.65 -3.54
N ALA A 75 0.19 -4.54 -3.98
CA ALA A 75 1.41 -4.01 -3.38
C ALA A 75 1.22 -3.68 -1.89
N ARG A 76 0.14 -2.97 -1.54
CA ARG A 76 -0.21 -2.66 -0.13
C ARG A 76 -0.36 -3.93 0.70
N ALA A 77 -1.06 -4.93 0.18
CA ALA A 77 -1.27 -6.20 0.88
C ALA A 77 0.04 -6.97 1.13
N GLN A 78 1.00 -6.88 0.21
CA GLN A 78 2.33 -7.49 0.34
C GLN A 78 3.17 -6.79 1.41
N GLU A 79 3.11 -5.45 1.50
CA GLU A 79 3.81 -4.71 2.56
C GLU A 79 3.29 -5.09 3.96
N TYR A 80 1.96 -5.14 4.11
CA TYR A 80 1.33 -5.64 5.33
C TYR A 80 1.72 -7.09 5.65
N ALA A 81 1.78 -7.97 4.65
CA ALA A 81 2.19 -9.36 4.85
C ALA A 81 3.65 -9.48 5.30
N LEU A 82 4.55 -8.64 4.76
CA LEU A 82 5.95 -8.59 5.16
C LEU A 82 6.08 -8.15 6.62
N LEU A 83 5.40 -7.07 7.02
CA LEU A 83 5.37 -6.60 8.41
C LEU A 83 4.78 -7.66 9.34
N ALA A 84 3.66 -8.28 8.99
CA ALA A 84 3.05 -9.36 9.77
C ALA A 84 4.04 -10.50 10.01
N THR A 85 4.75 -10.92 8.95
CA THR A 85 5.71 -12.03 9.03
C THR A 85 6.90 -11.70 9.91
N LEU A 86 7.47 -10.50 9.77
CA LEU A 86 8.64 -10.06 10.53
C LEU A 86 8.32 -9.79 12.01
N LEU A 87 7.10 -9.36 12.32
CA LEU A 87 6.67 -9.05 13.69
C LEU A 87 6.10 -10.26 14.43
N ALA A 88 5.71 -11.33 13.74
CA ALA A 88 5.12 -12.51 14.38
C ALA A 88 6.15 -13.44 15.04
N ARG A 89 7.37 -13.50 14.50
CA ARG A 89 8.46 -14.36 14.99
C ARG A 89 9.81 -13.91 14.45
N ALA A 90 10.87 -14.34 15.13
CA ALA A 90 12.23 -14.20 14.63
C ALA A 90 12.40 -14.84 13.23
N PRO A 91 12.98 -14.12 12.25
CA PRO A 91 13.28 -14.65 10.94
C PRO A 91 14.26 -15.82 10.95
N ASP A 92 13.86 -16.93 10.31
CA ASP A 92 14.76 -18.03 9.99
C ASP A 92 15.70 -17.70 8.81
N ALA A 93 16.67 -18.58 8.54
CA ALA A 93 17.62 -18.41 7.44
C ALA A 93 16.93 -18.22 6.07
N ARG A 94 15.79 -18.88 5.85
CA ARG A 94 15.06 -18.80 4.59
C ARG A 94 14.35 -17.45 4.46
N LEU A 95 13.73 -16.97 5.53
CA LEU A 95 13.09 -15.65 5.54
C LEU A 95 14.14 -14.55 5.38
N LEU A 96 15.27 -14.61 6.08
CA LEU A 96 16.37 -13.66 5.91
C LEU A 96 16.90 -13.66 4.47
N ALA A 97 17.09 -14.83 3.86
CA ALA A 97 17.52 -14.92 2.46
C ALA A 97 16.50 -14.31 1.49
N ASN A 98 15.20 -14.43 1.77
CA ASN A 98 14.16 -13.82 0.95
C ASN A 98 14.11 -12.30 1.14
N VAL A 99 14.14 -11.81 2.39
CA VAL A 99 14.15 -10.37 2.71
C VAL A 99 15.43 -9.72 2.17
N GLY A 100 16.56 -10.43 2.18
CA GLY A 100 17.83 -9.96 1.59
C GLY A 100 17.80 -9.74 0.08
N ARG A 101 16.75 -10.22 -0.60
CA ARG A 101 16.51 -9.97 -2.03
C ARG A 101 15.68 -8.73 -2.29
N LEU A 102 15.12 -8.09 -1.26
CA LEU A 102 14.42 -6.83 -1.42
C LEU A 102 15.33 -5.81 -2.12
N ARG A 103 14.74 -5.07 -3.03
CA ARG A 103 15.36 -3.99 -3.77
C ARG A 103 14.51 -2.75 -3.57
N GLY A 104 15.18 -1.61 -3.60
CA GLY A 104 14.53 -0.32 -3.51
C GLY A 104 14.67 0.49 -4.79
N ASP A 105 13.91 1.58 -4.84
CA ASP A 105 14.09 2.68 -5.77
C ASP A 105 14.41 3.97 -4.99
N SER A 106 14.28 5.13 -5.64
CA SER A 106 14.55 6.44 -5.03
C SER A 106 13.42 6.95 -4.13
N THR A 107 12.31 6.24 -4.00
CA THR A 107 11.20 6.63 -3.11
C THR A 107 11.59 6.38 -1.64
N PRO A 108 10.97 7.06 -0.66
CA PRO A 108 11.22 6.80 0.75
C PRO A 108 11.00 5.33 1.14
N LEU A 109 9.96 4.70 0.59
CA LEU A 109 9.65 3.28 0.84
C LEU A 109 10.72 2.37 0.21
N GLY A 110 11.11 2.64 -1.04
CA GLY A 110 12.17 1.91 -1.73
C GLY A 110 13.50 2.00 -0.98
N VAL A 111 13.90 3.18 -0.51
CA VAL A 111 15.11 3.34 0.31
C VAL A 111 15.04 2.51 1.60
N ALA A 112 13.87 2.45 2.25
CA ALA A 112 13.68 1.62 3.44
C ALA A 112 13.78 0.12 3.12
N HIS A 113 13.19 -0.35 2.01
CA HIS A 113 13.32 -1.74 1.55
C HIS A 113 14.76 -2.12 1.22
N ALA A 114 15.51 -1.25 0.53
CA ALA A 114 16.91 -1.50 0.22
C ALA A 114 17.76 -1.63 1.48
N ALA A 115 17.53 -0.77 2.48
CA ALA A 115 18.21 -0.84 3.77
C ALA A 115 17.86 -2.12 4.54
N LEU A 116 16.57 -2.49 4.60
CA LEU A 116 16.12 -3.73 5.21
C LEU A 116 16.71 -4.98 4.52
N GLY A 117 16.73 -4.98 3.18
CA GLY A 117 17.32 -6.05 2.39
C GLY A 117 18.82 -6.18 2.63
N GLN A 118 19.56 -5.07 2.66
CA GLN A 118 20.99 -5.11 2.98
C GLN A 118 21.23 -5.69 4.37
N ALA A 119 20.53 -5.19 5.39
CA ALA A 119 20.65 -5.67 6.76
C ALA A 119 20.30 -7.16 6.90
N ALA A 120 19.24 -7.62 6.23
CA ALA A 120 18.87 -9.03 6.24
C ALA A 120 19.91 -9.93 5.55
N SER A 121 20.58 -9.43 4.49
CA SER A 121 21.62 -10.19 3.78
C SER A 121 22.91 -10.37 4.58
N GLU A 122 23.17 -9.50 5.55
CA GLU A 122 24.35 -9.52 6.42
C GLU A 122 24.07 -10.15 7.79
N ALA A 123 22.80 -10.38 8.12
CA ALA A 123 22.37 -10.86 9.42
C ALA A 123 22.66 -12.34 9.64
N ALA A 124 23.16 -12.68 10.84
CA ALA A 124 23.23 -14.05 11.32
C ALA A 124 21.93 -14.42 12.06
N VAL A 125 21.39 -15.61 11.78
CA VAL A 125 20.10 -16.10 12.35
C VAL A 125 20.12 -16.02 13.88
N GLU A 126 21.17 -16.50 14.51
CA GLU A 126 21.27 -16.55 15.97
C GLU A 126 21.33 -15.16 16.61
N SER A 127 21.82 -14.16 15.87
CA SER A 127 21.83 -12.77 16.32
C SER A 127 20.45 -12.14 16.21
N VAL A 128 19.71 -12.44 15.13
CA VAL A 128 18.34 -11.96 14.92
C VAL A 128 17.37 -12.61 15.90
N GLU A 129 17.54 -13.89 16.21
CA GLU A 129 16.76 -14.58 17.25
C GLU A 129 16.94 -13.93 18.63
N ARG A 130 18.19 -13.60 18.99
CA ARG A 130 18.49 -12.87 20.23
C ARG A 130 17.90 -11.47 20.22
N GLU A 131 18.06 -10.73 19.13
CA GLU A 131 17.46 -9.41 18.94
C GLU A 131 15.93 -9.46 19.11
N TYR A 132 15.26 -10.40 18.45
CA TYR A 132 13.81 -10.58 18.57
C TYR A 132 13.37 -10.89 19.99
N PHE A 133 14.11 -11.79 20.66
CA PHE A 133 13.86 -12.14 22.04
C PHE A 133 13.98 -10.90 22.94
N ASP A 134 15.07 -10.14 22.85
CA ASP A 134 15.30 -8.96 23.68
C ASP A 134 14.24 -7.86 23.42
N LEU A 135 13.84 -7.68 22.17
CA LEU A 135 12.85 -6.68 21.78
C LEU A 135 11.44 -7.01 22.26
N PHE A 136 10.95 -8.23 22.05
CA PHE A 136 9.50 -8.51 22.16
C PHE A 136 9.14 -9.51 23.27
N ILE A 137 10.10 -10.31 23.73
CA ILE A 137 9.84 -11.38 24.70
C ILE A 137 10.46 -11.04 26.06
N GLY A 138 11.79 -10.93 26.09
CA GLY A 138 12.61 -10.67 27.26
C GLY A 138 12.50 -11.72 28.36
N LEU A 139 13.25 -11.52 29.44
CA LEU A 139 13.06 -12.28 30.69
C LEU A 139 11.98 -11.59 31.51
N GLY A 140 10.72 -11.84 31.13
CA GLY A 140 9.51 -11.30 31.76
C GLY A 140 8.84 -10.23 30.91
N ARG A 141 9.61 -9.32 30.31
CA ARG A 141 9.09 -8.34 29.36
C ARG A 141 10.18 -7.91 28.38
N GLY A 142 9.85 -7.88 27.08
CA GLY A 142 10.71 -7.30 26.05
C GLY A 142 10.84 -5.79 26.19
N GLU A 143 11.82 -5.22 25.49
CA GLU A 143 12.02 -3.76 25.39
C GLU A 143 10.72 -3.05 24.93
N LEU A 144 9.98 -3.69 24.01
CA LEU A 144 8.73 -3.20 23.44
C LEU A 144 7.60 -4.21 23.64
N LEU A 145 6.38 -3.67 23.75
CA LEU A 145 5.14 -4.45 23.79
C LEU A 145 4.31 -4.08 22.57
N PRO A 146 4.32 -4.89 21.49
CA PRO A 146 3.75 -4.53 20.19
C PRO A 146 2.22 -4.66 20.17
N TYR A 147 1.52 -4.10 21.15
CA TYR A 147 0.07 -4.24 21.34
C TYR A 147 -0.63 -2.88 21.33
N GLY A 148 -1.73 -2.79 20.59
CA GLY A 148 -2.54 -1.58 20.52
C GLY A 148 -3.04 -1.12 21.88
N SER A 149 -3.53 -2.02 22.73
CA SER A 149 -4.01 -1.66 24.06
C SER A 149 -2.88 -1.09 24.92
N TYR A 150 -1.68 -1.67 24.86
CA TYR A 150 -0.53 -1.16 25.61
C TYR A 150 -0.14 0.25 25.16
N TYR A 151 -0.07 0.50 23.85
CA TYR A 151 0.28 1.83 23.31
C TYR A 151 -0.81 2.89 23.51
N LEU A 152 -2.05 2.48 23.78
CA LEU A 152 -3.18 3.38 24.00
C LEU A 152 -3.49 3.63 25.48
N THR A 153 -3.26 2.65 26.35
CA THR A 153 -3.66 2.72 27.76
C THR A 153 -2.52 2.43 28.75
N GLY A 154 -1.38 1.92 28.28
CA GLY A 154 -0.28 1.43 29.11
C GLY A 154 -0.50 0.03 29.68
N MET A 155 -1.59 -0.66 29.33
CA MET A 155 -1.94 -1.98 29.85
C MET A 155 -2.46 -2.93 28.76
N LEU A 156 -2.17 -4.23 28.90
CA LEU A 156 -2.66 -5.28 28.01
C LEU A 156 -4.12 -5.63 28.32
N HIS A 157 -4.85 -6.13 27.32
CA HIS A 157 -6.22 -6.64 27.45
C HIS A 157 -7.27 -5.61 27.91
N GLU A 158 -7.03 -4.34 27.60
CA GLU A 158 -7.93 -3.25 27.96
C GLU A 158 -9.07 -3.03 26.95
N ARG A 159 -9.88 -2.01 27.21
CA ARG A 159 -11.03 -1.60 26.36
C ARG A 159 -10.73 -1.51 24.85
N PRO A 160 -9.56 -1.06 24.37
CA PRO A 160 -9.26 -1.06 22.94
C PRO A 160 -9.36 -2.45 22.30
N LEU A 161 -8.79 -3.49 22.95
CA LEU A 161 -8.84 -4.86 22.45
C LEU A 161 -10.28 -5.40 22.39
N ALA A 162 -11.10 -5.09 23.39
CA ALA A 162 -12.52 -5.51 23.37
C ALA A 162 -13.29 -4.90 22.19
N ARG A 163 -12.99 -3.64 21.83
CA ARG A 163 -13.59 -2.98 20.65
C ARG A 163 -13.09 -3.58 19.34
N LEU A 164 -11.80 -3.89 19.26
CA LEU A 164 -11.24 -4.58 18.11
C LEU A 164 -11.93 -5.92 17.89
N ARG A 165 -12.09 -6.74 18.94
CA ARG A 165 -12.80 -8.03 18.84
C ARG A 165 -14.22 -7.90 18.34
N ALA A 166 -14.97 -6.90 18.80
CA ALA A 166 -16.32 -6.65 18.32
C ALA A 166 -16.34 -6.35 16.82
N ASP A 167 -15.47 -5.45 16.36
CA ASP A 167 -15.38 -5.08 14.95
C ASP A 167 -14.88 -6.24 14.05
N LEU A 168 -13.94 -7.06 14.52
CA LEU A 168 -13.49 -8.25 13.79
C LEU A 168 -14.60 -9.30 13.69
N ALA A 169 -15.37 -9.51 14.77
CA ALA A 169 -16.51 -10.43 14.77
C ALA A 169 -17.61 -9.98 13.80
N GLU A 170 -17.86 -8.67 13.69
CA GLU A 170 -18.79 -8.12 12.68
C GLU A 170 -18.34 -8.40 11.24
N LEU A 171 -17.02 -8.51 11.00
CA LEU A 171 -16.45 -8.88 9.71
C LEU A 171 -16.30 -10.40 9.53
N GLY A 172 -16.67 -11.22 10.51
CA GLY A 172 -16.47 -12.67 10.49
C GLY A 172 -15.01 -13.10 10.55
N ILE A 173 -14.12 -12.21 11.05
CA ILE A 173 -12.70 -12.50 11.22
C ILE A 173 -12.50 -13.09 12.62
N GLU A 174 -12.02 -14.32 12.67
CA GLU A 174 -11.82 -15.06 13.91
C GLU A 174 -10.35 -15.40 14.13
N ARG A 175 -9.97 -15.47 15.41
CA ARG A 175 -8.63 -15.90 15.79
C ARG A 175 -8.52 -17.43 15.67
N VAL A 176 -7.39 -17.88 15.12
CA VAL A 176 -7.06 -19.31 15.02
C VAL A 176 -7.08 -19.97 16.41
N GLU A 177 -7.69 -21.16 16.49
CA GLU A 177 -7.77 -21.95 17.72
C GLU A 177 -6.37 -22.28 18.25
N GLY A 178 -6.17 -22.09 19.56
CA GLY A 178 -4.88 -22.35 20.22
C GLY A 178 -3.85 -21.21 20.11
N ASN A 179 -4.11 -20.16 19.33
CA ASN A 179 -3.27 -18.96 19.39
C ASN A 179 -3.58 -18.17 20.68
N ALA A 180 -2.58 -17.95 21.54
CA ALA A 180 -2.73 -17.18 22.77
C ALA A 180 -2.58 -15.67 22.55
N GLU A 181 -1.97 -15.26 21.43
CA GLU A 181 -1.72 -13.85 21.13
C GLU A 181 -3.02 -13.05 21.05
N PRO A 182 -3.10 -11.89 21.73
CA PRO A 182 -4.12 -10.89 21.52
C PRO A 182 -4.23 -10.43 20.07
N GLU A 183 -5.45 -10.14 19.64
CA GLU A 183 -5.75 -9.70 18.29
C GLU A 183 -5.19 -8.31 17.98
N ASP A 184 -4.90 -7.50 19.00
CA ASP A 184 -4.29 -6.17 18.87
C ASP A 184 -2.75 -6.18 18.82
N HIS A 185 -2.14 -7.37 18.72
CA HIS A 185 -0.72 -7.50 18.41
C HIS A 185 -0.43 -6.94 17.00
N ALA A 186 0.66 -6.18 16.84
CA ALA A 186 1.02 -5.49 15.60
C ALA A 186 1.09 -6.44 14.39
N ALA A 187 1.67 -7.63 14.58
CA ALA A 187 1.70 -8.66 13.55
C ALA A 187 0.30 -9.12 13.12
N THR A 188 -0.60 -9.39 14.07
CA THR A 188 -1.99 -9.80 13.81
C THR A 188 -2.75 -8.70 13.07
N MET A 189 -2.60 -7.44 13.48
CA MET A 189 -3.22 -6.31 12.79
C MET A 189 -2.70 -6.16 11.36
N CYS A 190 -1.39 -6.35 11.12
CA CYS A 190 -0.84 -6.35 9.77
C CYS A 190 -1.36 -7.53 8.93
N GLU A 191 -1.53 -8.72 9.52
CA GLU A 191 -2.10 -9.88 8.84
C GLU A 191 -3.56 -9.64 8.43
N VAL A 192 -4.37 -9.07 9.34
CA VAL A 192 -5.75 -8.67 9.05
C VAL A 192 -5.80 -7.66 7.91
N MET A 193 -4.96 -6.61 7.94
CA MET A 193 -4.91 -5.61 6.88
C MET A 193 -4.49 -6.23 5.54
N SER A 194 -3.47 -7.10 5.52
CA SER A 194 -3.08 -7.83 4.31
C SER A 194 -4.25 -8.65 3.75
N GLY A 195 -4.99 -9.35 4.61
CA GLY A 195 -6.14 -10.15 4.21
C GLY A 195 -7.31 -9.32 3.67
N LEU A 196 -7.61 -8.17 4.30
CA LEU A 196 -8.67 -7.25 3.86
C LEU A 196 -8.31 -6.60 2.51
N VAL A 197 -7.09 -6.07 2.38
CA VAL A 197 -6.66 -5.36 1.17
C VAL A 197 -6.52 -6.30 -0.03
N SER A 198 -6.03 -7.53 0.17
CA SER A 198 -5.96 -8.55 -0.90
C SER A 198 -7.31 -9.20 -1.22
N GLY A 199 -8.38 -8.89 -0.47
CA GLY A 199 -9.68 -9.54 -0.60
C GLY A 199 -9.71 -11.01 -0.16
N ARG A 200 -8.62 -11.55 0.41
CA ARG A 200 -8.60 -12.92 0.99
C ARG A 200 -9.52 -13.05 2.20
N LEU A 201 -9.71 -11.97 2.95
CA LEU A 201 -10.72 -11.84 3.99
C LEU A 201 -11.91 -11.09 3.39
N PRO A 202 -13.02 -11.78 3.07
CA PRO A 202 -14.18 -11.13 2.47
C PRO A 202 -14.76 -10.11 3.45
N ALA A 203 -14.88 -8.86 3.03
CA ALA A 203 -15.44 -7.77 3.82
C ALA A 203 -16.11 -6.72 2.91
N PRO A 204 -17.05 -5.90 3.42
CA PRO A 204 -17.58 -4.78 2.66
C PRO A 204 -16.49 -3.78 2.25
N ASP A 205 -16.69 -3.09 1.12
CA ASP A 205 -15.80 -2.03 0.65
C ASP A 205 -15.53 -0.98 1.74
N GLY A 206 -14.27 -0.54 1.85
CA GLY A 206 -13.82 0.41 2.88
C GLY A 206 -13.61 -0.20 4.28
N SER A 207 -13.74 -1.51 4.45
CA SER A 207 -13.45 -2.18 5.73
C SER A 207 -11.98 -2.06 6.13
N ASP A 208 -11.05 -2.09 5.17
CA ASP A 208 -9.61 -1.88 5.43
C ASP A 208 -9.35 -0.47 5.99
N GLN A 209 -9.90 0.57 5.35
CA GLN A 209 -9.83 1.95 5.85
C GLN A 209 -10.40 2.07 7.27
N ARG A 210 -11.60 1.52 7.48
CA ARG A 210 -12.27 1.57 8.80
C ARG A 210 -11.43 0.91 9.89
N ILE A 211 -10.85 -0.26 9.62
CA ILE A 211 -10.00 -0.98 10.57
C ILE A 211 -8.70 -0.22 10.81
N PHE A 212 -8.07 0.31 9.75
CA PHE A 212 -6.84 1.09 9.87
C PHE A 212 -7.04 2.32 10.75
N GLU A 213 -8.02 3.17 10.43
CA GLU A 213 -8.28 4.42 11.14
C GLU A 213 -8.64 4.19 12.62
N LYS A 214 -9.44 3.17 12.90
CA LYS A 214 -9.95 2.90 14.26
C LYS A 214 -8.95 2.13 15.13
N HIS A 215 -8.21 1.18 14.55
CA HIS A 215 -7.44 0.19 15.32
C HIS A 215 -5.94 0.13 15.02
N LEU A 216 -5.42 0.80 13.99
CA LEU A 216 -3.97 0.91 13.73
C LEU A 216 -3.47 2.34 13.91
N ALA A 217 -4.01 3.29 13.15
CA ALA A 217 -3.55 4.68 13.08
C ALA A 217 -3.32 5.35 14.45
N PRO A 218 -4.14 5.10 15.50
CA PRO A 218 -3.95 5.74 16.79
C PRO A 218 -2.64 5.37 17.51
N TRP A 219 -1.94 4.31 17.10
CA TRP A 219 -0.77 3.81 17.83
C TRP A 219 0.36 3.23 16.98
N ILE A 220 0.08 2.63 15.82
CA ILE A 220 1.05 1.80 15.09
C ILE A 220 2.28 2.59 14.62
N GLY A 221 2.10 3.87 14.25
CA GLY A 221 3.20 4.75 13.87
C GLY A 221 4.15 5.03 15.04
N ARG A 222 3.63 5.17 16.27
CA ARG A 222 4.46 5.31 17.49
C ARG A 222 5.23 4.03 17.78
N PHE A 223 4.59 2.87 17.62
CA PHE A 223 5.26 1.58 17.76
C PHE A 223 6.46 1.44 16.83
N PHE A 224 6.30 1.73 15.53
CA PHE A 224 7.42 1.66 14.59
C PHE A 224 8.51 2.70 14.87
N ALA A 225 8.14 3.91 15.33
CA ALA A 225 9.09 4.92 15.75
C ALA A 225 9.92 4.50 16.99
N ASP A 226 9.30 3.78 17.94
CA ASP A 226 10.01 3.20 19.09
C ASP A 226 10.91 2.04 18.65
N LEU A 227 10.43 1.16 17.76
CA LEU A 227 11.21 0.05 17.20
C LEU A 227 12.46 0.52 16.46
N GLU A 228 12.35 1.64 15.72
CA GLU A 228 13.48 2.30 15.07
C GLU A 228 14.53 2.81 16.08
N ARG A 229 14.10 3.17 17.29
CA ARG A 229 14.95 3.77 18.35
C ARG A 229 15.40 2.79 19.42
N ALA A 230 14.89 1.55 19.39
CA ALA A 230 15.20 0.55 20.40
C ALA A 230 16.72 0.29 20.49
N GLU A 231 17.19 0.13 21.72
CA GLU A 231 18.61 -0.03 22.06
C GLU A 231 19.18 -1.31 21.47
N THR A 232 18.41 -2.40 21.60
CA THR A 232 18.77 -3.74 21.13
C THR A 232 18.58 -3.91 19.62
N ALA A 233 17.83 -3.01 18.97
CA ALA A 233 17.53 -3.11 17.55
C ALA A 233 18.77 -2.96 16.66
N ARG A 234 18.88 -3.90 15.72
CA ARG A 234 19.83 -4.00 14.61
C ARG A 234 19.01 -4.23 13.33
N LEU A 235 18.58 -5.45 13.03
CA LEU A 235 17.71 -5.72 11.88
C LEU A 235 16.35 -5.02 12.05
N TYR A 236 15.76 -5.11 13.24
CA TYR A 236 14.45 -4.55 13.53
C TYR A 236 14.42 -3.03 13.55
N ARG A 237 15.58 -2.36 13.62
CA ARG A 237 15.64 -0.91 13.39
C ARG A 237 15.16 -0.58 11.97
N HIS A 238 15.57 -1.37 10.99
CA HIS A 238 15.14 -1.21 9.60
C HIS A 238 13.69 -1.62 9.40
N VAL A 239 13.18 -2.59 10.16
CA VAL A 239 11.75 -2.92 10.20
C VAL A 239 10.95 -1.74 10.77
N GLY A 240 11.46 -1.08 11.81
CA GLY A 240 10.90 0.16 12.37
C GLY A 240 10.82 1.29 11.34
N THR A 241 11.93 1.57 10.64
CA THR A 241 11.94 2.59 9.57
C THR A 241 10.97 2.25 8.44
N PHE A 242 10.98 1.00 7.96
CA PHE A 242 10.07 0.53 6.91
C PHE A 242 8.60 0.67 7.33
N GLY A 243 8.24 0.12 8.50
CA GLY A 243 6.87 0.16 9.00
C GLY A 243 6.37 1.58 9.23
N ARG A 244 7.22 2.49 9.74
CA ARG A 244 6.88 3.90 9.92
C ARG A 244 6.59 4.57 8.57
N VAL A 245 7.50 4.45 7.60
CA VAL A 245 7.33 5.05 6.26
C VAL A 245 6.08 4.52 5.58
N PHE A 246 5.82 3.21 5.66
CA PHE A 246 4.63 2.61 5.08
C PHE A 246 3.34 3.10 5.74
N VAL A 247 3.29 3.16 7.08
CA VAL A 247 2.12 3.68 7.81
C VAL A 247 1.86 5.16 7.52
N ASP A 248 2.92 5.96 7.34
CA ASP A 248 2.79 7.37 6.95
C ASP A 248 2.11 7.47 5.56
N ILE A 249 2.54 6.66 4.59
CA ILE A 249 1.93 6.58 3.25
C ILE A 249 0.46 6.13 3.33
N GLU A 250 0.16 5.08 4.10
CA GLU A 250 -1.22 4.59 4.28
C GLU A 250 -2.13 5.67 4.87
N SER A 251 -1.63 6.39 5.89
CA SER A 251 -2.37 7.47 6.55
C SER A 251 -2.67 8.63 5.59
N GLU A 252 -1.71 9.00 4.74
CA GLU A 252 -1.92 10.02 3.70
C GLU A 252 -2.91 9.54 2.64
N ALA A 253 -2.82 8.28 2.21
CA ALA A 253 -3.69 7.71 1.20
C ALA A 253 -5.16 7.69 1.66
N PHE A 254 -5.44 7.25 2.89
CA PHE A 254 -6.80 7.22 3.44
C PHE A 254 -7.37 8.62 3.74
N ALA A 255 -6.53 9.65 3.88
CA ALA A 255 -6.96 11.03 4.07
C ALA A 255 -7.37 11.73 2.75
N LEU A 256 -7.04 11.16 1.59
CA LEU A 256 -7.43 11.71 0.30
C LEU A 256 -8.95 11.56 0.09
N PRO A 257 -9.65 12.60 -0.39
CA PRO A 257 -11.08 12.51 -0.68
C PRO A 257 -11.34 11.52 -1.81
N SER A 258 -12.31 10.62 -1.60
CA SER A 258 -12.80 9.63 -2.56
C SER A 258 -13.55 10.27 -3.74
#